data_AF-A0A8C9E0M3-F1
#
_entry.id   AF-A0A8C9E0M3-F1
#
_cell.length_a   1.000
_cell.length_b   1.000
_cell.length_c   1.000
_cell.angle_alpha   90.00
_cell.angle_beta   90.00
_cell.angle_gamma   90.00
#
_symmetry.space_group_name_H-M   'P 1'
#
loop_
_entity.id
_entity.type
_entity.pdbx_description
1 polymer ?
#
loop_
_entity_poly.entity_id
_entity_poly.type
_entity_poly.pdbx_seq_one_letter_code
_entity_poly.pdbx_strand_id
1 'polypeptide(L)'
;MWTRRVWLGLRASAGGRRGFPSKADPQGSRRVTAELIEHLERLALVDFGSQEAVARLEKAIAFANRLRAVDTDGVEPMESVLEDRCLYLRSDNVVEGNCAEELLQNSHHVVEEYFVAPPGNISWPKLDEKEPFSHC
;
A
#
# COMPACT_ATOMS: atom_id res chain seq x y z
N MET A 1 49.07 -0.55 17.22
CA MET A 1 48.32 -1.78 17.59
C MET A 1 46.95 -1.34 18.06
N TRP A 2 45.96 -1.31 17.15
CA TRP A 2 44.62 -0.79 17.46
C TRP A 2 43.85 -1.76 18.34
N THR A 3 43.27 -1.22 19.41
CA THR A 3 42.49 -1.95 20.42
C THR A 3 41.11 -2.31 19.88
N ARG A 4 40.82 -3.61 19.92
CA ARG A 4 39.47 -4.16 19.68
C ARG A 4 38.54 -3.67 20.77
N ARG A 5 37.60 -2.78 20.43
CA ARG A 5 36.41 -2.55 21.25
C ARG A 5 35.40 -3.64 20.95
N VAL A 6 35.23 -4.55 21.90
CA VAL A 6 34.10 -5.49 21.95
C VAL A 6 32.85 -4.66 22.24
N TRP A 7 31.94 -4.59 21.27
CA TRP A 7 30.55 -4.20 21.53
C TRP A 7 29.77 -5.47 21.87
N LEU A 8 29.31 -5.57 23.12
CA LEU A 8 28.25 -6.49 23.47
C LEU A 8 26.96 -5.98 22.80
N GLY A 9 26.62 -6.58 21.67
CA GLY A 9 25.32 -6.38 21.04
C GLY A 9 24.22 -6.97 21.90
N LEU A 10 23.29 -6.13 22.37
CA LEU A 10 21.97 -6.60 22.75
C LEU A 10 21.35 -7.24 21.50
N ARG A 11 21.20 -8.57 21.52
CA ARG A 11 20.35 -9.27 20.54
C ARG A 11 18.91 -8.80 20.76
N ALA A 12 18.45 -7.90 19.91
CA ALA A 12 17.02 -7.72 19.72
C ALA A 12 16.48 -9.01 19.12
N SER A 13 15.48 -9.60 19.78
CA SER A 13 14.76 -10.77 19.29
C SER A 13 14.16 -10.43 17.93
N ALA A 14 14.66 -11.08 16.87
CA ALA A 14 14.05 -11.03 15.56
C ALA A 14 12.68 -11.69 15.68
N GLY A 15 11.63 -10.88 15.78
CA GLY A 15 10.26 -11.35 15.70
C GLY A 15 10.09 -12.16 14.43
N GLY A 16 9.70 -13.42 14.57
CA GLY A 16 9.49 -14.32 13.45
C GLY A 16 8.48 -13.71 12.48
N ARG A 17 8.96 -13.33 11.29
CA ARG A 17 8.05 -12.96 10.20
C ARG A 17 7.44 -14.25 9.69
N ARG A 18 6.12 -14.38 9.87
CA ARG A 18 5.32 -15.40 9.18
C ARG A 18 5.44 -15.09 7.69
N GLY A 19 6.21 -15.92 6.97
CA GLY A 19 6.23 -15.89 5.51
C GLY A 19 4.81 -15.96 4.97
N PHE A 20 4.54 -15.21 3.90
CA PHE A 20 3.26 -15.33 3.19
C PHE A 20 3.20 -16.76 2.63
N PRO A 21 2.22 -17.59 3.04
CA PRO A 21 2.07 -18.90 2.43
C PRO A 21 1.61 -18.68 0.99
N SER A 22 2.53 -18.84 0.04
CA SER A 22 2.19 -19.02 -1.37
C SER A 22 1.54 -20.39 -1.51
N LYS A 23 0.26 -20.49 -1.13
CA LYS A 23 -0.57 -21.60 -1.58
C LYS A 23 -0.76 -21.36 -3.07
N ALA A 24 -0.03 -22.11 -3.89
CA ALA A 24 -0.24 -22.15 -5.32
C ALA A 24 -1.67 -22.64 -5.58
N ASP A 25 -2.60 -21.71 -5.76
CA ASP A 25 -3.90 -22.03 -6.34
C ASP A 25 -3.67 -22.42 -7.80
N PRO A 26 -4.12 -23.60 -8.25
CA PRO A 26 -4.12 -23.97 -9.67
C PRO A 26 -5.25 -23.22 -10.38
N GLN A 27 -5.25 -21.89 -10.31
CA GLN A 27 -6.15 -21.04 -11.08
C GLN A 27 -5.50 -20.83 -12.45
N GLY A 28 -5.82 -21.76 -13.35
CA GLY A 28 -5.74 -21.49 -14.79
C GLY A 28 -6.50 -20.21 -15.10
N SER A 29 -5.96 -19.40 -16.02
CA SER A 29 -6.44 -18.08 -16.47
C SER A 29 -7.89 -17.78 -16.06
N ARG A 30 -8.06 -17.20 -14.86
CA ARG A 30 -9.37 -16.75 -14.39
C ARG A 30 -9.77 -15.59 -15.31
N ARG A 31 -10.86 -15.75 -16.05
CA ARG A 31 -11.41 -14.67 -16.88
C ARG A 31 -11.66 -13.45 -16.00
N VAL A 32 -11.32 -12.27 -16.51
CA VAL A 32 -11.61 -11.00 -15.83
C VAL A 32 -13.13 -10.80 -15.86
N THR A 33 -13.80 -10.98 -14.73
CA THR A 33 -15.25 -10.81 -14.61
C THR A 33 -15.59 -9.33 -14.41
N ALA A 34 -16.81 -8.93 -14.77
CA ALA A 34 -17.29 -7.57 -14.53
C ALA A 34 -17.24 -7.20 -13.03
N GLU A 35 -17.60 -8.14 -12.15
CA GLU A 35 -17.50 -7.96 -10.68
C GLU A 35 -16.06 -7.69 -10.20
N LEU A 36 -15.07 -8.34 -10.84
CA LEU A 36 -13.67 -8.11 -10.52
C LEU A 36 -13.22 -6.73 -10.99
N ILE A 37 -13.70 -6.29 -12.16
CA ILE A 37 -13.41 -4.96 -12.69
C ILE A 37 -13.99 -3.91 -11.75
N GLU A 38 -15.28 -4.00 -11.41
CA GLU A 38 -15.94 -3.08 -10.46
C GLU A 38 -15.19 -3.04 -9.11
N HIS A 39 -14.74 -4.19 -8.62
CA HIS A 39 -13.95 -4.25 -7.40
C HIS A 39 -12.60 -3.54 -7.52
N LEU A 40 -11.91 -3.70 -8.65
CA LEU A 40 -10.64 -3.05 -8.94
C LEU A 40 -10.82 -1.54 -9.14
N GLU A 41 -11.88 -1.10 -9.83
CA GLU A 41 -12.23 0.31 -10.00
C GLU A 41 -12.38 0.99 -8.64
N ARG A 42 -13.11 0.35 -7.73
CA ARG A 42 -13.32 0.86 -6.36
C ARG A 42 -12.03 0.96 -5.55
N LEU A 43 -11.12 -0.01 -5.70
CA LEU A 43 -9.84 -0.01 -4.96
C LEU A 43 -8.84 0.99 -5.54
N ALA A 44 -8.77 1.09 -6.86
CA ALA A 44 -7.85 1.98 -7.55
C ALA A 44 -8.36 3.43 -7.65
N LEU A 45 -9.67 3.64 -7.44
CA LEU A 45 -10.37 4.89 -7.73
C LEU A 45 -10.18 5.32 -9.20
N VAL A 46 -10.22 4.34 -10.11
CA VAL A 46 -10.05 4.49 -11.57
C VAL A 46 -11.28 3.91 -12.27
N ASP A 47 -11.66 4.48 -13.40
CA ASP A 47 -12.73 3.97 -14.27
C ASP A 47 -12.14 3.04 -15.36
N PHE A 48 -12.59 1.78 -15.40
CA PHE A 48 -12.26 0.78 -16.41
C PHE A 48 -13.42 0.53 -17.39
N GLY A 49 -14.41 1.43 -17.46
CA GLY A 49 -15.65 1.29 -18.22
C GLY A 49 -15.53 1.17 -19.75
N SER A 50 -14.32 1.19 -20.31
CA SER A 50 -14.08 0.91 -21.73
C SER A 50 -13.61 -0.52 -21.97
N GLN A 51 -14.18 -1.17 -23.00
CA GLN A 51 -13.75 -2.50 -23.43
C GLN A 51 -12.25 -2.56 -23.77
N GLU A 52 -11.69 -1.45 -24.25
CA GLU A 52 -10.26 -1.34 -24.56
C GLU A 52 -9.39 -1.40 -23.28
N ALA A 53 -9.82 -0.76 -22.19
CA ALA A 53 -9.11 -0.81 -20.91
C ALA A 53 -9.10 -2.23 -20.33
N VAL A 54 -10.23 -2.94 -20.41
CA VAL A 54 -10.32 -4.35 -20.01
C VAL A 54 -9.38 -5.23 -20.84
N ALA A 55 -9.35 -5.04 -22.17
CA ALA A 55 -8.45 -5.81 -23.04
C ALA A 55 -6.96 -5.55 -22.74
N ARG A 56 -6.61 -4.32 -22.36
CA ARG A 56 -5.24 -3.98 -21.91
C ARG A 56 -4.91 -4.66 -20.58
N LEU A 57 -5.84 -4.67 -19.63
CA LEU A 57 -5.68 -5.36 -18.34
C LEU A 57 -5.46 -6.86 -18.54
N GLU A 58 -6.28 -7.50 -19.37
CA GLU A 58 -6.14 -8.93 -19.69
C GLU A 58 -4.77 -9.26 -20.30
N LYS A 59 -4.28 -8.41 -21.22
CA LYS A 59 -2.93 -8.56 -21.79
C LYS A 59 -1.83 -8.40 -20.75
N ALA A 60 -1.97 -7.45 -19.82
CA ALA A 60 -1.00 -7.24 -18.74
C ALA A 60 -0.96 -8.45 -17.78
N ILE A 61 -2.13 -9.00 -17.43
CA ILE A 61 -2.22 -10.23 -16.62
C ILE A 61 -1.58 -11.41 -17.35
N ALA A 62 -1.87 -11.58 -18.64
CA ALA A 62 -1.26 -12.64 -19.46
C ALA A 62 0.27 -12.50 -19.51
N PHE A 63 0.79 -11.27 -19.61
CA PHE A 63 2.21 -11.00 -19.57
C PHE A 63 2.84 -11.37 -18.21
N ALA A 64 2.23 -10.94 -17.11
CA ALA A 64 2.70 -11.24 -15.75
C ALA A 64 2.67 -12.74 -15.42
N ASN A 65 1.69 -13.49 -15.95
CA ASN A 65 1.59 -14.94 -15.74
C ASN A 65 2.81 -15.72 -16.24
N ARG A 66 3.62 -15.16 -17.16
CA ARG A 66 4.88 -15.76 -17.60
C ARG A 66 5.87 -15.96 -16.45
N LEU A 67 5.80 -15.13 -15.42
CA LEU A 67 6.67 -15.24 -14.23
C LEU A 67 6.38 -16.49 -13.40
N ARG A 68 5.19 -17.10 -13.52
CA ARG A 68 4.86 -18.35 -12.82
C ARG A 68 5.67 -19.56 -13.31
N ALA A 69 6.30 -19.47 -14.49
CA ALA A 69 7.16 -20.52 -15.00
C ALA A 69 8.57 -20.50 -14.38
N VAL A 70 8.91 -19.45 -13.62
CA VAL A 70 10.18 -19.34 -12.92
C VAL A 70 10.06 -20.09 -11.59
N ASP A 71 10.95 -21.04 -11.36
CA ASP A 71 11.06 -21.73 -10.07
C ASP A 71 11.65 -20.78 -9.02
N THR A 72 10.91 -20.54 -7.96
CA THR A 72 11.32 -19.71 -6.82
C THR A 72 11.28 -20.50 -5.52
N ASP A 73 11.28 -21.83 -5.58
CA ASP A 73 11.26 -22.68 -4.38
C ASP A 73 12.53 -22.46 -3.54
N GLY A 74 12.34 -22.09 -2.27
CA GLY A 74 13.44 -21.80 -1.35
C GLY A 74 14.18 -20.48 -1.61
N VAL A 75 13.68 -19.63 -2.52
CA VAL A 75 14.22 -18.29 -2.74
C VAL A 75 13.51 -17.29 -1.84
N GLU A 76 14.26 -16.64 -0.95
CA GLU A 76 13.72 -15.58 -0.10
C GLU A 76 13.36 -14.33 -0.95
N PRO A 77 12.18 -13.71 -0.73
CA PRO A 77 11.80 -12.50 -1.44
C PRO A 77 12.77 -11.33 -1.19
N MET A 78 13.14 -10.62 -2.26
CA MET A 78 13.99 -9.44 -2.16
C MET A 78 13.18 -8.23 -1.62
N GLU A 79 13.54 -7.74 -0.44
CA GLU A 79 12.90 -6.55 0.18
C GLU A 79 13.53 -5.22 -0.29
N SER A 80 14.85 -5.19 -0.44
CA SER A 80 15.63 -4.01 -0.84
C SER A 80 16.90 -4.46 -1.53
N VAL A 81 17.39 -3.69 -2.50
CA VAL A 81 18.69 -3.93 -3.14
C VAL A 81 19.86 -3.52 -2.21
N LEU A 82 19.57 -2.80 -1.13
CA LEU A 82 20.56 -2.23 -0.21
C LEU A 82 20.63 -3.01 1.12
N GLU A 83 20.74 -4.34 1.04
CA GLU A 83 20.72 -5.23 2.21
C GLU A 83 21.89 -4.96 3.18
N ASP A 84 23.04 -4.52 2.66
CA ASP A 84 24.26 -4.24 3.44
C ASP A 84 24.25 -2.88 4.16
N ARG A 85 23.14 -2.14 4.09
CA ARG A 85 23.05 -0.78 4.65
C ARG A 85 22.07 -0.73 5.81
N CYS A 86 22.48 -0.04 6.87
CA CYS A 86 21.58 0.33 7.94
C CYS A 86 20.52 1.33 7.44
N LEU A 87 19.31 1.26 8.02
CA LEU A 87 18.27 2.25 7.79
C LEU A 87 18.74 3.63 8.24
N TYR A 88 18.57 4.62 7.37
CA TYR A 88 18.89 6.01 7.69
C TYR A 88 17.82 6.58 8.61
N LEU A 89 18.25 7.09 9.76
CA LEU A 89 17.39 7.83 10.67
C LEU A 89 17.56 9.32 10.42
N ARG A 90 16.44 10.04 10.32
CA ARG A 90 16.42 11.50 10.32
C ARG A 90 16.57 12.01 11.76
N SER A 91 17.40 13.02 11.99
CA SER A 91 17.47 13.71 13.28
C SER A 91 16.12 14.35 13.63
N ASP A 92 15.75 14.32 14.91
CA ASP A 92 14.52 14.94 15.42
C ASP A 92 14.72 16.44 15.65
N ASN A 93 14.87 17.18 14.55
CA ASN A 93 15.01 18.63 14.55
C ASN A 93 13.87 19.24 13.72
N VAL A 94 13.29 20.33 14.22
CA VAL A 94 12.33 21.12 13.45
C VAL A 94 13.09 21.96 12.42
N VAL A 95 12.76 21.79 11.14
CA VAL A 95 13.45 22.48 10.03
C VAL A 95 12.53 23.50 9.34
N GLU A 96 11.24 23.23 9.26
CA GLU A 96 10.26 24.03 8.53
C GLU A 96 9.13 24.51 9.45
N GLY A 97 8.59 25.70 9.15
CA GLY A 97 7.45 26.28 9.84
C GLY A 97 6.77 27.36 9.00
N ASN A 98 5.47 27.56 9.23
CA ASN A 98 4.65 28.63 8.64
C ASN A 98 4.59 28.64 7.09
N CYS A 99 4.58 27.47 6.44
CA CYS A 99 4.49 27.32 4.98
C CYS A 99 3.05 27.09 4.46
N ALA A 100 2.02 27.52 5.22
CA ALA A 100 0.63 27.26 4.87
C ALA A 100 0.25 27.79 3.47
N GLU A 101 0.68 29.01 3.15
CA GLU A 101 0.44 29.63 1.85
C GLU A 101 1.04 28.81 0.70
N GLU A 102 2.32 28.41 0.83
CA GLU A 102 3.02 27.60 -0.18
C GLU A 102 2.38 26.21 -0.38
N LEU A 103 1.95 25.57 0.71
CA LEU A 103 1.30 24.26 0.64
C LEU A 103 -0.08 24.31 -0.01
N LEU A 104 -0.83 25.41 0.19
CA LEU A 104 -2.19 25.56 -0.32
C LEU A 104 -2.25 26.02 -1.77
N GLN A 105 -1.15 26.51 -2.36
CA GLN A 105 -1.11 27.06 -3.73
C GLN A 105 -1.65 26.12 -4.82
N ASN A 106 -1.49 24.80 -4.67
CA ASN A 106 -1.96 23.82 -5.66
C ASN A 106 -3.38 23.32 -5.40
N SER A 107 -4.05 23.83 -4.36
CA SER A 107 -5.39 23.38 -3.98
C SER A 107 -6.43 23.89 -4.97
N HIS A 108 -7.33 23.01 -5.42
CA HIS A 108 -8.45 23.43 -6.26
C HIS A 108 -9.44 24.33 -5.51
N HIS A 109 -9.65 24.09 -4.22
CA HIS A 109 -10.53 24.88 -3.38
C HIS A 109 -9.98 24.93 -1.96
N VAL A 110 -9.99 26.12 -1.37
CA VAL A 110 -9.52 26.40 -0.02
C VAL A 110 -10.60 27.20 0.69
N VAL A 111 -10.85 26.87 1.95
CA VAL A 111 -11.66 27.69 2.84
C VAL A 111 -10.78 27.99 4.04
N GLU A 112 -10.52 29.27 4.27
CA GLU A 112 -9.54 29.75 5.27
C GLU A 112 -8.17 29.12 5.00
N GLU A 113 -7.68 28.25 5.88
CA GLU A 113 -6.39 27.56 5.76
C GLU A 113 -6.56 26.04 5.60
N TYR A 114 -7.74 25.60 5.13
CA TYR A 114 -8.07 24.18 5.00
C TYR A 114 -8.26 23.76 3.54
N PHE A 115 -7.75 22.57 3.22
CA PHE A 115 -8.10 21.86 1.99
C PHE A 115 -9.58 21.45 2.04
N VAL A 116 -10.33 21.75 0.98
CA VAL A 116 -11.73 21.35 0.88
C VAL A 116 -11.87 20.16 -0.07
N ALA A 117 -12.45 19.08 0.43
CA ALA A 117 -12.86 17.93 -0.35
C ALA A 117 -14.38 17.73 -0.28
N PRO A 118 -15.03 17.27 -1.35
CA PRO A 118 -16.43 16.84 -1.28
C PRO A 118 -16.63 15.73 -0.23
N PRO A 119 -17.83 15.61 0.34
CA PRO A 119 -18.16 14.47 1.21
C PRO A 119 -17.93 13.16 0.42
N GLY A 120 -17.09 12.28 0.96
CA GLY A 120 -16.56 11.12 0.23
C GLY A 120 -17.64 10.14 -0.25
N ASN A 121 -17.41 9.54 -1.42
CA ASN A 121 -18.27 8.53 -2.07
C ASN A 121 -18.16 7.12 -1.43
N ILE A 122 -17.85 7.03 -0.14
CA ILE A 122 -17.74 5.76 0.57
C ILE A 122 -19.13 5.28 0.98
N SER A 123 -19.49 4.06 0.53
CA SER A 123 -20.69 3.38 0.97
C SER A 123 -20.59 3.07 2.46
N TRP A 124 -21.06 3.98 3.31
CA TRP A 124 -21.28 3.68 4.72
C TRP A 124 -22.33 2.57 4.80
N PRO A 125 -22.11 1.49 5.58
CA PRO A 125 -23.22 0.67 6.03
C PRO A 125 -24.22 1.63 6.67
N LYS A 126 -25.47 1.62 6.20
CA LYS A 126 -26.52 2.38 6.87
C LYS A 126 -26.50 1.94 8.32
N LEU A 127 -26.13 2.85 9.22
CA LEU A 127 -26.34 2.65 10.64
C LEU A 127 -27.85 2.61 10.79
N ASP A 128 -28.44 1.42 10.69
CA ASP A 128 -29.76 1.18 11.24
C ASP A 128 -29.66 1.63 12.70
N GLU A 129 -30.41 2.69 12.97
CA GLU A 129 -30.65 3.39 14.22
C GLU A 129 -30.17 2.61 15.45
N LYS A 130 -28.90 2.79 15.82
CA LYS A 130 -28.47 2.39 17.16
C LYS A 130 -29.11 3.37 18.12
N GLU A 131 -30.02 2.82 18.93
CA GLU A 131 -30.74 3.49 20.01
C GLU A 131 -29.85 4.45 20.80
N PRO A 132 -30.41 5.58 21.28
CA PRO A 132 -29.63 6.61 21.95
C PRO A 132 -28.84 6.01 23.11
N PHE A 133 -27.52 6.23 23.08
CA PHE A 133 -26.64 5.92 24.19
C PHE A 133 -27.19 6.58 25.46
N SER A 134 -27.80 5.78 26.33
CA SER A 134 -28.16 6.17 27.68
C SER A 134 -26.88 6.40 28.45
N HIS A 135 -26.51 7.66 28.63
CA HIS A 135 -25.45 8.07 29.54
C HIS A 135 -25.83 7.69 30.98
N CYS A 136 -24.95 6.96 31.65
CA CYS A 136 -24.84 6.92 33.11
C CYS A 136 -23.58 7.69 33.51
#